data_AF-D2R6F7-F1
#
_entry.id   AF-D2R6F7-F1
#
_cell.length_a   1.000
_cell.length_b   1.000
_cell.length_c   1.000
_cell.angle_alpha   90.00
_cell.angle_beta   90.00
_cell.angle_gamma   90.00
#
_symmetry.space_group_name_H-M   'P 1'
#
loop_
_entity.id
_entity.type
_entity.pdbx_description
1 polymer ?
#
loop_
_entity_poly.entity_id
_entity_poly.type
_entity_poly.pdbx_seq_one_letter_code
_entity_poly.pdbx_strand_id
1 'polypeptide(L)'
;MLSWLWNRKNSSQPPAGNSSAAAAGKPPLAASSPPASCDTWPGDSNLVIASTLTDAIYQKLLITPLVQVYPLASSEQTEPEVLLGIGLARRLTRNLSLTPGLSVRGSDDTPDLALEQVVANRSLQNPTLQITGRTDFVGGMPRTELYLLVPGRSRPVVMVVEERSLEAQLARLATEICRAVGVEVRPATISRWQALAPPSADALRALGQLATRFEPLSRERTTAAISLAHEQPAVTCALHTIDPTDERALAALEQGATHDPLDPQLSLLAFQATWNGSRGDARALKHLDRALALAPALGKAHLWKSIAAPLGRTTLWHAELAYRMLPGNVQVVDHFESLVAEHPSLTAHLPAEHLLTLRKSLLSEAMTIDPTDEIRRERLRALTSS
;
A
#
# COMPACT_ATOMS: atom_id res chain seq x y z
N MET A 1 -7.09 -25.80 -13.27
CA MET A 1 -6.51 -24.50 -13.67
C MET A 1 -6.19 -23.62 -12.45
N LEU A 2 -7.01 -23.60 -11.39
CA LEU A 2 -6.67 -22.97 -10.09
C LEU A 2 -5.46 -23.60 -9.36
N SER A 3 -5.12 -24.87 -9.60
CA SER A 3 -3.90 -25.47 -9.04
C SER A 3 -2.60 -25.01 -9.74
N TRP A 4 -2.69 -24.32 -10.88
CA TRP A 4 -1.51 -23.85 -11.62
C TRP A 4 -1.04 -22.48 -11.12
N LEU A 5 -1.94 -21.64 -10.60
CA LEU A 5 -1.61 -20.36 -9.93
C LEU A 5 -0.99 -20.54 -8.53
N TRP A 6 -1.14 -21.73 -7.92
CA TRP A 6 -0.86 -21.92 -6.49
C TRP A 6 0.59 -22.38 -6.17
N ASN A 7 1.31 -22.97 -7.13
CA ASN A 7 2.56 -23.70 -6.83
C ASN A 7 3.87 -22.91 -6.97
N ARG A 8 3.86 -21.58 -7.20
CA ARG A 8 5.09 -20.81 -7.46
C ARG A 8 5.64 -19.95 -6.31
N LYS A 9 4.94 -19.83 -5.16
CA LYS A 9 5.33 -18.86 -4.11
C LYS A 9 6.17 -19.39 -2.93
N ASN A 10 6.65 -20.64 -2.95
CA ASN A 10 7.41 -21.25 -1.84
C ASN A 10 8.91 -21.49 -2.11
N SER A 11 9.60 -20.60 -2.82
CA SER A 11 11.07 -20.68 -2.91
C SER A 11 11.71 -19.32 -3.18
N SER A 12 12.04 -18.60 -2.10
CA SER A 12 13.02 -17.52 -2.17
C SER A 12 13.76 -17.40 -0.82
N GLN A 13 14.75 -18.27 -0.61
CA GLN A 13 15.86 -17.97 0.28
C GLN A 13 16.76 -16.93 -0.43
N PRO A 14 17.30 -15.94 0.29
CA PRO A 14 18.32 -15.06 -0.29
C PRO A 14 19.64 -15.85 -0.43
N PRO A 15 20.39 -15.69 -1.53
CA PRO A 15 21.72 -16.28 -1.61
C PRO A 15 22.68 -15.53 -0.67
N ALA A 16 23.43 -16.32 0.09
CA ALA A 16 24.54 -15.86 0.92
C ALA A 16 25.61 -15.18 0.06
N GLY A 17 26.19 -14.09 0.60
CA GLY A 17 27.23 -13.33 -0.06
C GLY A 17 28.54 -14.09 -0.22
N ASN A 18 29.33 -13.66 -1.21
CA ASN A 18 30.78 -13.86 -1.22
C ASN A 18 31.45 -12.57 -1.70
N SER A 19 32.34 -12.06 -0.84
CA SER A 19 33.26 -10.97 -1.11
C SER A 19 34.46 -11.44 -1.94
N SER A 20 34.85 -10.70 -2.97
CA SER A 20 36.25 -10.56 -3.39
C SER A 20 36.41 -9.37 -4.32
N ALA A 21 37.40 -8.53 -4.01
CA ALA A 21 37.79 -7.34 -4.76
C ALA A 21 38.47 -7.68 -6.10
N ALA A 22 38.25 -6.83 -7.11
CA ALA A 22 39.22 -6.56 -8.16
C ALA A 22 38.96 -5.16 -8.74
N ALA A 23 39.95 -4.28 -8.60
CA ALA A 23 39.97 -2.93 -9.11
C ALA A 23 40.12 -2.93 -10.64
N ALA A 24 39.25 -2.18 -11.34
CA ALA A 24 39.51 -1.69 -12.69
C ALA A 24 38.83 -0.31 -12.84
N GLY A 25 39.65 0.71 -13.11
CA GLY A 25 39.24 2.12 -13.12
C GLY A 25 38.15 2.43 -14.13
N LYS A 26 37.11 3.14 -13.70
CA LYS A 26 36.17 3.83 -14.58
C LYS A 26 36.70 5.23 -14.90
N PRO A 27 36.58 5.71 -16.15
CA PRO A 27 36.98 7.06 -16.52
C PRO A 27 36.06 8.11 -15.87
N PRO A 28 36.53 9.36 -15.68
CA PRO A 28 35.74 10.40 -15.03
C PRO A 28 34.52 10.73 -15.89
N LEU A 29 33.32 10.57 -15.31
CA LEU A 29 32.08 11.08 -15.88
C LEU A 29 32.18 12.60 -15.93
N ALA A 30 32.26 13.14 -17.14
CA ALA A 30 32.11 14.57 -17.39
C ALA A 30 30.78 15.05 -16.80
N ALA A 31 30.83 16.15 -16.05
CA ALA A 31 29.68 16.80 -15.47
C ALA A 31 28.74 17.25 -16.60
N SER A 32 27.70 16.47 -16.88
CA SER A 32 26.52 16.96 -17.59
C SER A 32 25.74 17.84 -16.62
N SER A 33 25.49 19.08 -17.05
CA SER A 33 24.65 20.04 -16.35
C SER A 33 23.32 19.40 -15.89
N PRO A 34 22.79 19.75 -14.71
CA PRO A 34 21.55 19.18 -14.22
C PRO A 34 20.40 19.51 -15.19
N PRO A 35 19.54 18.54 -15.54
CA PRO A 35 18.34 18.85 -16.30
C PRO A 35 17.47 19.83 -15.51
N ALA A 36 16.82 20.73 -16.26
CA ALA A 36 16.03 21.85 -15.77
C ALA A 36 15.00 21.45 -14.68
N SER A 37 15.00 22.22 -13.58
CA SER A 37 13.97 22.36 -12.55
C SER A 37 13.01 21.18 -12.32
N CYS A 38 13.36 20.33 -11.37
CA CYS A 38 12.53 19.27 -10.79
C CYS A 38 11.57 19.85 -9.71
N ASP A 39 10.92 20.98 -9.99
CA ASP A 39 10.33 21.81 -8.93
C ASP A 39 8.82 21.71 -8.73
N THR A 40 8.07 21.06 -9.62
CA THR A 40 6.62 20.86 -9.41
C THR A 40 6.15 19.51 -9.92
N TRP A 41 5.68 18.66 -9.01
CA TRP A 41 4.93 17.44 -9.36
C TRP A 41 3.54 17.83 -9.88
N PRO A 42 2.96 17.12 -10.87
CA PRO A 42 1.64 17.44 -11.39
C PRO A 42 0.56 17.60 -10.30
N GLY A 43 -0.14 18.73 -10.32
CA GLY A 43 -1.20 19.06 -9.35
C GLY A 43 -0.72 19.61 -8.00
N ASP A 44 0.58 19.88 -7.80
CA ASP A 44 1.11 20.54 -6.60
C ASP A 44 0.48 21.92 -6.34
N SER A 45 0.10 22.67 -7.39
CA SER A 45 -0.45 24.03 -7.27
C SER A 45 -1.75 24.13 -6.45
N ASN A 46 -2.46 23.01 -6.27
CA ASN A 46 -3.73 22.94 -5.55
C ASN A 46 -3.63 22.21 -4.20
N LEU A 47 -2.44 21.70 -3.85
CA LEU A 47 -2.23 20.93 -2.63
C LEU A 47 -1.46 21.77 -1.61
N VAL A 48 -2.13 22.11 -0.51
CA VAL A 48 -1.42 22.55 0.69
C VAL A 48 -0.75 21.32 1.28
N ILE A 49 0.52 21.11 0.94
CA ILE A 49 1.37 20.10 1.58
C ILE A 49 1.58 20.59 3.03
N ALA A 50 0.68 20.18 3.92
CA ALA A 50 0.83 20.42 5.35
C ALA A 50 2.01 19.56 5.84
N SER A 51 3.21 20.12 5.76
CA SER A 51 4.49 19.42 5.82
C SER A 51 4.95 19.09 7.25
N THR A 52 4.06 18.78 8.19
CA THR A 52 4.52 18.36 9.51
C THR A 52 3.54 17.47 10.24
N LEU A 53 4.01 16.27 10.59
CA LEU A 53 3.36 15.40 11.56
C LEU A 53 3.42 16.08 12.93
N THR A 54 2.34 16.76 13.30
CA THR A 54 2.15 17.33 14.64
C THR A 54 1.64 16.26 15.60
N ASP A 55 1.74 16.51 16.90
CA ASP A 55 1.19 15.60 17.93
C ASP A 55 -0.31 15.35 17.70
N ALA A 56 -1.10 16.39 17.43
CA ALA A 56 -2.53 16.24 17.16
C ALA A 56 -2.83 15.37 15.93
N ILE A 57 -2.02 15.49 14.86
CA ILE A 57 -2.16 14.63 13.67
C ILE A 57 -1.75 13.20 14.01
N TYR A 58 -0.63 13.02 14.71
CA TYR A 58 -0.17 11.71 15.14
C TYR A 58 -1.21 10.98 16.00
N GLN A 59 -1.76 11.62 17.03
CA GLN A 59 -2.82 11.05 17.88
C GLN A 59 -4.06 10.65 17.09
N LYS A 60 -4.47 11.48 16.11
CA LYS A 60 -5.59 11.15 15.22
C LYS A 60 -5.29 9.93 14.35
N LEU A 61 -4.07 9.81 13.85
CA LEU A 61 -3.66 8.69 12.99
C LEU A 61 -3.52 7.37 13.76
N LEU A 62 -3.16 7.40 15.04
CA LEU A 62 -3.05 6.21 15.89
C LEU A 62 -4.34 5.40 15.99
N ILE A 63 -5.49 6.07 15.90
CA ILE A 63 -6.83 5.46 16.04
C ILE A 63 -7.54 5.28 14.69
N THR A 64 -6.83 5.51 13.57
CA THR A 64 -7.43 5.42 12.25
C THR A 64 -7.80 3.95 11.93
N PRO A 65 -9.04 3.67 11.52
CA PRO A 65 -9.46 2.33 11.12
C PRO A 65 -8.61 1.77 9.97
N LEU A 66 -8.31 0.47 10.06
CA LEU A 66 -7.54 -0.28 9.09
C LEU A 66 -8.47 -1.08 8.19
N VAL A 67 -8.24 -0.99 6.88
CA VAL A 67 -8.96 -1.75 5.86
C VAL A 67 -7.97 -2.51 4.99
N GLN A 68 -8.26 -3.78 4.75
CA GLN A 68 -7.52 -4.63 3.83
C GLN A 68 -8.45 -5.14 2.73
N VAL A 69 -8.12 -4.82 1.48
CA VAL A 69 -8.91 -5.19 0.30
C VAL A 69 -8.25 -6.36 -0.41
N TYR A 70 -8.87 -7.54 -0.30
CA TYR A 70 -8.50 -8.73 -1.05
C TYR A 70 -9.10 -8.69 -2.46
N PRO A 71 -8.63 -9.54 -3.39
CA PRO A 71 -9.34 -9.80 -4.62
C PRO A 71 -10.85 -10.05 -4.39
N LEU A 72 -11.68 -9.44 -5.23
CA LEU A 72 -13.12 -9.70 -5.28
C LEU A 72 -13.38 -10.89 -6.21
N ALA A 73 -12.74 -12.03 -5.90
CA ALA A 73 -12.75 -13.23 -6.70
C ALA A 73 -13.09 -14.47 -5.86
N SER A 74 -13.95 -15.32 -6.41
CA SER A 74 -14.30 -16.63 -5.87
C SER A 74 -13.83 -17.74 -6.80
N SER A 75 -13.53 -18.90 -6.23
CA SER A 75 -13.19 -20.11 -7.00
C SER A 75 -14.33 -20.64 -7.89
N GLU A 76 -15.57 -20.17 -7.67
CA GLU A 76 -16.75 -20.55 -8.46
C GLU A 76 -16.90 -19.71 -9.74
N GLN A 77 -16.10 -18.66 -9.92
CA GLN A 77 -16.25 -17.70 -11.02
C GLN A 77 -15.46 -18.09 -12.27
N THR A 78 -15.93 -17.60 -13.42
CA THR A 78 -15.20 -17.70 -14.68
C THR A 78 -13.97 -16.79 -14.69
N GLU A 79 -12.98 -17.08 -15.53
CA GLU A 79 -11.77 -16.25 -15.62
C GLU A 79 -12.06 -14.76 -15.88
N PRO A 80 -12.94 -14.36 -16.83
CA PRO A 80 -13.27 -12.95 -17.02
C PRO A 80 -13.84 -12.27 -15.77
N GLU A 81 -14.66 -12.96 -14.99
CA GLU A 81 -15.25 -12.44 -13.75
C GLU A 81 -14.20 -12.29 -12.65
N VAL A 82 -13.29 -13.27 -12.52
CA VAL A 82 -12.14 -13.18 -11.60
C VAL A 82 -11.27 -11.98 -11.95
N LEU A 83 -10.92 -11.80 -13.23
CA LEU A 83 -10.11 -10.67 -13.68
C LEU A 83 -10.82 -9.33 -13.44
N LEU A 84 -12.14 -9.27 -13.66
CA LEU A 84 -12.95 -8.10 -13.35
C LEU A 84 -12.88 -7.76 -11.86
N GLY A 85 -13.09 -8.77 -10.99
CA GLY A 85 -13.07 -8.61 -9.54
C GLY A 85 -11.71 -8.15 -9.00
N ILE A 86 -10.61 -8.68 -9.55
CA ILE A 86 -9.24 -8.23 -9.20
C ILE A 86 -9.02 -6.77 -9.62
N GLY A 87 -9.41 -6.41 -10.85
CA GLY A 87 -9.33 -5.03 -11.33
C GLY A 87 -10.15 -4.07 -10.47
N LEU A 88 -11.38 -4.48 -10.12
CA LEU A 88 -12.28 -3.71 -9.26
C LEU A 88 -11.68 -3.51 -7.86
N ALA A 89 -11.09 -4.55 -7.25
CA ALA A 89 -10.41 -4.48 -5.96
C ALA A 89 -9.26 -3.45 -5.96
N ARG A 90 -8.45 -3.43 -7.02
CA ARG A 90 -7.36 -2.46 -7.18
C ARG A 90 -7.87 -1.02 -7.29
N ARG A 91 -8.91 -0.80 -8.11
CA ARG A 91 -9.51 0.55 -8.23
C ARG A 91 -10.20 0.98 -6.94
N LEU A 92 -10.87 0.06 -6.26
CA LEU A 92 -11.50 0.30 -4.96
C LEU A 92 -10.47 0.68 -3.90
N THR A 93 -9.32 0.00 -3.87
CA THR A 93 -8.18 0.34 -3.01
C THR A 93 -7.75 1.78 -3.24
N ARG A 94 -7.52 2.20 -4.49
CA ARG A 94 -7.17 3.59 -4.82
C ARG A 94 -8.21 4.56 -4.28
N ASN A 95 -9.50 4.30 -4.48
CA ASN A 95 -10.56 5.17 -3.98
C ASN A 95 -10.54 5.26 -2.45
N LEU A 96 -10.50 4.13 -1.75
CA LEU A 96 -10.46 4.11 -0.30
C LEU A 96 -9.24 4.87 0.25
N SER A 97 -8.08 4.78 -0.41
CA SER A 97 -6.87 5.53 -0.01
C SER A 97 -7.03 7.06 -0.07
N LEU A 98 -8.00 7.57 -0.83
CA LEU A 98 -8.34 9.01 -0.85
C LEU A 98 -9.28 9.44 0.27
N THR A 99 -9.74 8.51 1.10
CA THR A 99 -10.69 8.78 2.18
C THR A 99 -9.94 9.28 3.41
N PRO A 100 -10.17 10.53 3.85
CA PRO A 100 -9.57 11.00 5.08
C PRO A 100 -10.06 10.16 6.27
N GLY A 101 -9.12 9.74 7.14
CA GLY A 101 -9.45 8.94 8.32
C GLY A 101 -9.64 7.46 8.03
N LEU A 102 -9.09 6.95 6.92
CA LEU A 102 -9.00 5.54 6.63
C LEU A 102 -7.55 5.16 6.28
N SER A 103 -7.06 4.06 6.84
CA SER A 103 -5.80 3.45 6.43
C SER A 103 -6.10 2.21 5.61
N VAL A 104 -5.56 2.16 4.39
CA VAL A 104 -5.87 1.10 3.42
C VAL A 104 -4.60 0.35 3.08
N ARG A 105 -4.65 -0.97 3.24
CA ARG A 105 -3.61 -1.87 2.74
C ARG A 105 -3.85 -2.15 1.27
N GLY A 106 -2.86 -1.80 0.46
CA GLY A 106 -2.92 -1.99 -0.99
C GLY A 106 -2.73 -3.44 -1.42
N SER A 107 -2.77 -3.66 -2.73
CA SER A 107 -2.53 -4.99 -3.33
C SER A 107 -1.16 -5.56 -2.97
N ASP A 108 -0.18 -4.70 -2.74
CA ASP A 108 1.19 -5.12 -2.46
C ASP A 108 1.36 -5.63 -1.02
N ASP A 109 0.40 -5.29 -0.14
CA ASP A 109 0.38 -5.72 1.26
C ASP A 109 -0.73 -6.73 1.54
N THR A 110 -1.43 -7.18 0.49
CA THR A 110 -2.57 -8.09 0.62
C THR A 110 -2.31 -9.34 -0.21
N PRO A 111 -2.35 -10.53 0.39
CA PRO A 111 -2.11 -11.76 -0.37
C PRO A 111 -3.26 -12.00 -1.34
N ASP A 112 -2.93 -12.61 -2.49
CA ASP A 112 -3.88 -12.97 -3.53
C ASP A 112 -4.67 -14.23 -3.11
N LEU A 113 -5.63 -14.06 -2.19
CA LEU A 113 -6.51 -15.12 -1.70
C LEU A 113 -7.91 -14.98 -2.30
N ALA A 114 -8.53 -16.12 -2.64
CA ALA A 114 -9.93 -16.16 -3.06
C ALA A 114 -10.87 -15.98 -1.86
N LEU A 115 -12.11 -15.57 -2.12
CA LEU A 115 -13.19 -15.34 -1.15
C LEU A 115 -13.26 -16.44 -0.09
N GLU A 116 -13.32 -17.70 -0.52
CA GLU A 116 -13.50 -18.85 0.39
C GLU A 116 -12.36 -18.94 1.40
N GLN A 117 -11.14 -18.59 0.99
CA GLN A 117 -9.93 -18.70 1.79
C GLN A 117 -9.79 -17.54 2.76
N VAL A 118 -10.17 -16.33 2.35
CA VAL A 118 -10.25 -15.17 3.24
C VAL A 118 -11.27 -15.45 4.35
N VAL A 119 -12.44 -16.00 4.00
CA VAL A 119 -13.47 -16.35 4.99
C VAL A 119 -13.02 -17.48 5.92
N ALA A 120 -12.34 -18.50 5.40
CA ALA A 120 -11.84 -19.62 6.19
C ALA A 120 -10.69 -19.23 7.14
N ASN A 121 -9.78 -18.36 6.70
CA ASN A 121 -8.58 -17.98 7.46
C ASN A 121 -8.77 -16.74 8.34
N ARG A 122 -10.01 -16.25 8.49
CA ARG A 122 -10.25 -15.03 9.27
C ARG A 122 -9.87 -15.21 10.74
N SER A 123 -9.18 -14.22 11.29
CA SER A 123 -8.91 -14.13 12.72
C SER A 123 -9.84 -13.11 13.35
N LEU A 124 -10.58 -13.52 14.39
CA LEU A 124 -11.43 -12.61 15.18
C LEU A 124 -10.62 -11.56 15.94
N GLN A 125 -9.32 -11.80 16.13
CA GLN A 125 -8.39 -10.90 16.82
C GLN A 125 -7.71 -9.92 15.86
N ASN A 126 -7.88 -10.05 14.54
CA ASN A 126 -7.33 -9.08 13.60
C ASN A 126 -8.09 -7.75 13.72
N PRO A 127 -7.43 -6.63 14.07
CA PRO A 127 -8.09 -5.33 14.19
C PRO A 127 -8.45 -4.70 12.83
N THR A 128 -8.06 -5.34 11.73
CA THR A 128 -8.28 -4.86 10.36
C THR A 128 -9.63 -5.33 9.82
N LEU A 129 -10.42 -4.41 9.25
CA LEU A 129 -11.57 -4.79 8.43
C LEU A 129 -11.05 -5.46 7.14
N GLN A 130 -11.34 -6.74 6.98
CA GLN A 130 -10.99 -7.46 5.75
C GLN A 130 -12.18 -7.44 4.79
N ILE A 131 -11.89 -7.16 3.52
CA ILE A 131 -12.89 -6.99 2.47
C ILE A 131 -12.53 -7.96 1.34
N THR A 132 -13.50 -8.78 0.96
CA THR A 132 -13.40 -9.65 -0.21
C THR A 132 -14.81 -9.79 -0.82
N GLY A 133 -14.97 -10.60 -1.85
CA GLY A 133 -16.26 -10.79 -2.48
C GLY A 133 -16.17 -11.46 -3.83
N ARG A 134 -17.21 -11.27 -4.62
CA ARG A 134 -17.27 -11.71 -6.01
C ARG A 134 -18.01 -10.67 -6.86
N THR A 135 -17.57 -10.50 -8.09
CA THR A 135 -18.17 -9.58 -9.05
C THR A 135 -18.58 -10.32 -10.32
N ASP A 136 -19.84 -10.15 -10.73
CA ASP A 136 -20.45 -10.76 -11.91
C ASP A 136 -21.25 -9.73 -12.73
N PHE A 137 -21.85 -10.17 -13.83
CA PHE A 137 -22.82 -9.39 -14.61
C PHE A 137 -24.20 -10.02 -14.54
N VAL A 138 -25.19 -9.24 -14.12
CA VAL A 138 -26.60 -9.65 -14.15
C VAL A 138 -27.37 -8.70 -15.05
N GLY A 139 -27.92 -9.22 -16.15
CA GLY A 139 -28.64 -8.40 -17.13
C GLY A 139 -27.78 -7.31 -17.79
N GLY A 140 -26.47 -7.53 -17.92
CA GLY A 140 -25.51 -6.56 -18.46
C GLY A 140 -25.11 -5.46 -17.47
N MET A 141 -25.65 -5.46 -16.25
CA MET A 141 -25.24 -4.55 -15.18
C MET A 141 -24.21 -5.22 -14.27
N PRO A 142 -23.17 -4.50 -13.83
CA PRO A 142 -22.19 -5.08 -12.93
C PRO A 142 -22.81 -5.22 -11.55
N ARG A 143 -22.58 -6.39 -10.95
CA ARG A 143 -23.07 -6.76 -9.63
C ARG A 143 -21.90 -7.23 -8.79
N THR A 144 -21.81 -6.73 -7.56
CA THR A 144 -20.75 -7.12 -6.63
C THR A 144 -21.37 -7.55 -5.31
N GLU A 145 -21.09 -8.79 -4.92
CA GLU A 145 -21.39 -9.30 -3.59
C GLU A 145 -20.14 -9.15 -2.72
N LEU A 146 -20.21 -8.25 -1.75
CA LEU A 146 -19.11 -7.87 -0.88
C LEU A 146 -19.27 -8.53 0.50
N TYR A 147 -18.17 -9.09 0.99
CA TYR A 147 -18.05 -9.72 2.30
C TYR A 147 -17.14 -8.85 3.17
N LEU A 148 -17.72 -8.30 4.22
CA LEU A 148 -17.04 -7.47 5.21
C LEU A 148 -16.80 -8.29 6.47
N LEU A 149 -15.55 -8.66 6.72
CA LEU A 149 -15.14 -9.39 7.91
C LEU A 149 -14.73 -8.39 8.98
N VAL A 150 -15.73 -7.94 9.74
CA VAL A 150 -15.57 -6.93 10.78
C VAL A 150 -14.88 -7.52 12.02
N PRO A 151 -13.84 -6.87 12.57
CA PRO A 151 -13.19 -7.31 13.80
C PRO A 151 -14.19 -7.61 14.92
N GLY A 152 -13.98 -8.73 15.63
CA GLY A 152 -14.87 -9.16 16.72
C GLY A 152 -16.24 -9.73 16.29
N ARG A 153 -16.61 -9.73 15.00
CA ARG A 153 -17.86 -10.35 14.53
C ARG A 153 -17.64 -11.78 14.04
N SER A 154 -18.48 -12.69 14.50
CA SER A 154 -18.42 -14.12 14.13
C SER A 154 -18.96 -14.44 12.73
N ARG A 155 -19.69 -13.52 12.09
CA ARG A 155 -20.20 -13.69 10.73
C ARG A 155 -19.86 -12.47 9.87
N PRO A 156 -19.51 -12.66 8.58
CA PRO A 156 -19.29 -11.54 7.70
C PRO A 156 -20.59 -10.75 7.52
N VAL A 157 -20.49 -9.44 7.34
CA VAL A 157 -21.60 -8.65 6.79
C VAL A 157 -21.53 -8.80 5.29
N VAL A 158 -22.59 -9.36 4.70
CA VAL A 158 -22.71 -9.55 3.25
C VAL A 158 -23.60 -8.44 2.69
N MET A 159 -23.15 -7.81 1.62
CA MET A 159 -23.93 -6.82 0.88
C MET A 159 -23.85 -7.08 -0.61
N VAL A 160 -24.92 -6.77 -1.31
CA VAL A 160 -24.98 -6.84 -2.78
C VAL A 160 -25.14 -5.42 -3.30
N VAL A 161 -24.23 -5.02 -4.17
CA VAL A 161 -24.24 -3.71 -4.83
C VAL A 161 -24.42 -3.90 -6.32
N GLU A 162 -25.56 -3.41 -6.80
CA GLU A 162 -25.97 -3.41 -8.20
C GLU A 162 -26.23 -1.97 -8.61
N GLU A 163 -25.48 -1.48 -9.60
CA GLU A 163 -25.56 -0.09 -10.05
C GLU A 163 -25.53 -0.04 -11.57
N ARG A 164 -26.10 1.04 -12.13
CA ARG A 164 -26.24 1.20 -13.59
C ARG A 164 -24.91 1.50 -14.30
N SER A 165 -23.89 1.92 -13.56
CA SER A 165 -22.56 2.21 -14.09
C SER A 165 -21.48 1.75 -13.11
N LEU A 166 -20.29 1.45 -13.65
CA LEU A 166 -19.12 1.08 -12.85
C LEU A 166 -18.68 2.21 -11.91
N GLU A 167 -18.83 3.46 -12.34
CA GLU A 167 -18.55 4.65 -11.52
C GLU A 167 -19.44 4.66 -10.27
N ALA A 168 -20.76 4.56 -10.45
CA ALA A 168 -21.71 4.53 -9.33
C ALA A 168 -21.46 3.31 -8.43
N GLN A 169 -21.15 2.16 -9.03
CA GLN A 169 -20.83 0.94 -8.29
C GLN A 169 -19.59 1.12 -7.40
N LEU A 170 -18.49 1.65 -7.93
CA LEU A 170 -17.26 1.90 -7.17
C LEU A 170 -17.49 2.90 -6.03
N ALA A 171 -18.20 4.00 -6.31
CA ALA A 171 -18.52 5.00 -5.28
C ALA A 171 -19.42 4.41 -4.18
N ARG A 172 -20.40 3.58 -4.56
CA ARG A 172 -21.29 2.92 -3.61
C ARG A 172 -20.54 1.90 -2.75
N LEU A 173 -19.74 1.04 -3.36
CA LEU A 173 -18.89 0.07 -2.64
C LEU A 173 -17.98 0.78 -1.62
N ALA A 174 -17.26 1.82 -2.05
CA ALA A 174 -16.38 2.59 -1.15
C ALA A 174 -17.16 3.25 -0.01
N THR A 175 -18.35 3.79 -0.29
CA THR A 175 -19.22 4.41 0.73
C THR A 175 -19.67 3.39 1.77
N GLU A 176 -20.10 2.21 1.35
CA GLU A 176 -20.55 1.16 2.26
C GLU A 176 -19.41 0.64 3.15
N ILE A 177 -18.20 0.53 2.60
CA ILE A 177 -16.99 0.17 3.36
C ILE A 177 -16.68 1.23 4.41
N CYS A 178 -16.68 2.51 4.04
CA CYS A 178 -16.44 3.60 4.99
C CYS A 178 -17.49 3.61 6.10
N ARG A 179 -18.77 3.39 5.75
CA ARG A 179 -19.86 3.27 6.73
C ARG A 179 -19.63 2.11 7.70
N ALA A 180 -19.15 0.97 7.22
CA ALA A 180 -18.90 -0.20 8.05
C ALA A 180 -17.81 0.03 9.12
N VAL A 181 -16.89 0.96 8.89
CA VAL A 181 -15.85 1.38 9.85
C VAL A 181 -16.16 2.71 10.55
N GLY A 182 -17.36 3.27 10.37
CA GLY A 182 -17.76 4.52 11.00
C GLY A 182 -17.07 5.78 10.45
N VAL A 183 -16.51 5.71 9.24
CA VAL A 183 -15.87 6.85 8.57
C VAL A 183 -16.89 7.62 7.73
N GLU A 184 -17.00 8.92 7.98
CA GLU A 184 -17.87 9.83 7.24
C GLU A 184 -17.31 10.10 5.83
N VAL A 185 -18.15 9.91 4.82
CA VAL A 185 -17.81 10.19 3.42
C VAL A 185 -18.40 11.53 3.01
N ARG A 186 -17.52 12.50 2.74
CA ARG A 186 -17.92 13.84 2.30
C ARG A 186 -18.15 13.88 0.78
N PRO A 187 -19.00 14.78 0.26
CA PRO A 187 -19.22 14.93 -1.18
C PRO A 187 -17.93 15.14 -1.98
N ALA A 188 -17.00 15.94 -1.45
CA ALA A 188 -15.70 16.17 -2.10
C ALA A 188 -14.87 14.88 -2.25
N THR A 189 -14.98 13.93 -1.31
CA THR A 189 -14.32 12.62 -1.41
C THR A 189 -14.94 11.79 -2.53
N ILE A 190 -16.28 11.78 -2.63
CA ILE A 190 -17.00 11.07 -3.69
C ILE A 190 -16.59 11.61 -5.07
N SER A 191 -16.54 12.94 -5.23
CA SER A 191 -16.09 13.55 -6.49
C SER A 191 -14.66 13.10 -6.89
N ARG A 192 -13.76 12.89 -5.91
CA ARG A 192 -12.40 12.38 -6.18
C ARG A 192 -12.38 10.91 -6.57
N TRP A 193 -13.31 10.10 -6.08
CA TRP A 193 -13.45 8.69 -6.47
C TRP A 193 -13.98 8.55 -7.90
N GLN A 194 -14.93 9.41 -8.25
CA GLN A 194 -15.56 9.46 -9.57
C GLN A 194 -14.61 10.02 -10.63
N ALA A 195 -13.68 10.91 -10.23
CA ALA A 195 -12.60 11.33 -11.10
C ALA A 195 -11.82 10.11 -11.62
N LEU A 196 -11.76 9.97 -12.94
CA LEU A 196 -11.10 8.87 -13.65
C LEU A 196 -11.71 7.50 -13.38
N ALA A 197 -13.03 7.41 -13.28
CA ALA A 197 -13.70 6.12 -13.29
C ALA A 197 -13.28 5.29 -14.53
N PRO A 198 -13.06 3.98 -14.39
CA PRO A 198 -12.70 3.13 -15.51
C PRO A 198 -13.80 3.18 -16.58
N PRO A 199 -13.45 3.31 -17.87
CA PRO A 199 -14.42 3.56 -18.94
C PRO A 199 -15.28 2.33 -19.24
N SER A 200 -14.84 1.13 -18.88
CA SER A 200 -15.53 -0.12 -19.17
C SER A 200 -15.10 -1.25 -18.24
N ALA A 201 -15.83 -2.36 -18.31
CA ALA A 201 -15.46 -3.60 -17.65
C ALA A 201 -14.19 -4.23 -18.25
N ASP A 202 -13.95 -4.05 -19.56
CA ASP A 202 -12.73 -4.50 -20.22
C ASP A 202 -11.49 -3.81 -19.62
N ALA A 203 -11.59 -2.52 -19.29
CA ALA A 203 -10.53 -1.76 -18.63
C ALA A 203 -10.15 -2.39 -17.26
N LEU A 204 -11.16 -2.75 -16.47
CA LEU A 204 -10.95 -3.43 -15.19
C LEU A 204 -10.40 -4.86 -15.39
N ARG A 205 -10.89 -5.61 -16.38
CA ARG A 205 -10.36 -6.94 -16.71
C ARG A 205 -8.89 -6.87 -17.15
N ALA A 206 -8.51 -5.87 -17.94
CA ALA A 206 -7.12 -5.64 -18.34
C ALA A 206 -6.23 -5.36 -17.12
N LEU A 207 -6.71 -4.54 -16.16
CA LEU A 207 -6.01 -4.30 -14.89
C LEU A 207 -5.88 -5.59 -14.06
N GLY A 208 -6.93 -6.41 -14.01
CA GLY A 208 -6.88 -7.72 -13.37
C GLY A 208 -5.87 -8.66 -14.03
N GLN A 209 -5.83 -8.68 -15.36
CA GLN A 209 -4.91 -9.50 -16.13
C GLN A 209 -3.45 -9.10 -15.91
N LEU A 210 -3.16 -7.81 -15.83
CA LEU A 210 -1.84 -7.28 -15.48
C LEU A 210 -1.36 -7.80 -14.12
N ALA A 211 -2.28 -7.98 -13.17
CA ALA A 211 -1.96 -8.45 -11.83
C ALA A 211 -1.65 -9.95 -11.74
N THR A 212 -2.20 -10.76 -12.64
CA THR A 212 -2.14 -12.23 -12.59
C THR A 212 -1.21 -12.85 -13.61
N ARG A 213 -1.00 -12.20 -14.76
CA ARG A 213 -0.27 -12.78 -15.91
C ARG A 213 1.24 -12.77 -15.76
N PHE A 214 1.78 -11.79 -15.05
CA PHE A 214 3.22 -11.53 -15.00
C PHE A 214 3.77 -11.73 -13.58
N GLU A 215 5.05 -12.09 -13.49
CA GLU A 215 5.73 -12.16 -12.21
C GLU A 215 5.81 -10.76 -11.55
N PRO A 216 5.71 -10.67 -10.22
CA PRO A 216 5.90 -9.40 -9.51
C PRO A 216 7.23 -8.74 -9.86
N LEU A 217 7.19 -7.42 -10.09
CA LEU A 217 8.36 -6.59 -10.41
C LEU A 217 9.14 -7.03 -11.67
N SER A 218 8.53 -7.81 -12.58
CA SER A 218 9.18 -8.18 -13.84
C SER A 218 9.17 -7.02 -14.85
N ARG A 219 10.17 -7.00 -15.74
CA ARG A 219 10.26 -5.99 -16.81
C ARG A 219 9.07 -6.08 -17.78
N GLU A 220 8.57 -7.28 -18.04
CA GLU A 220 7.37 -7.51 -18.85
C GLU A 220 6.14 -6.89 -18.19
N ARG A 221 5.99 -7.06 -16.87
CA ARG A 221 4.91 -6.44 -16.11
C ARG A 221 4.98 -4.92 -16.17
N THR A 222 6.16 -4.33 -15.94
CA THR A 222 6.38 -2.88 -16.07
C THR A 222 6.02 -2.39 -17.47
N THR A 223 6.43 -3.11 -18.51
CA THR A 223 6.13 -2.72 -19.90
C THR A 223 4.63 -2.79 -20.19
N ALA A 224 3.94 -3.85 -19.75
CA ALA A 224 2.49 -3.99 -19.90
C ALA A 224 1.72 -2.93 -19.10
N ALA A 225 2.18 -2.59 -17.90
CA ALA A 225 1.60 -1.55 -17.05
C ALA A 225 1.68 -0.16 -17.70
N ILE A 226 2.85 0.19 -18.25
CA ILE A 226 3.07 1.45 -18.95
C ILE A 226 2.19 1.52 -20.22
N SER A 227 2.13 0.44 -21.01
CA SER A 227 1.27 0.39 -22.21
C SER A 227 -0.20 0.58 -21.86
N LEU A 228 -0.69 -0.13 -20.83
CA LEU A 228 -2.08 -0.03 -20.40
C LEU A 228 -2.43 1.38 -19.90
N ALA A 229 -1.55 2.01 -19.10
CA ALA A 229 -1.78 3.37 -18.62
C ALA A 229 -1.76 4.40 -19.77
N HIS A 230 -0.96 4.19 -20.81
CA HIS A 230 -0.92 5.03 -22.00
C HIS A 230 -2.18 4.86 -22.86
N GLU A 231 -2.60 3.62 -23.12
CA GLU A 231 -3.79 3.30 -23.91
C GLU A 231 -5.09 3.70 -23.19
N GLN A 232 -5.12 3.59 -21.87
CA GLN A 232 -6.28 3.86 -21.03
C GLN A 232 -5.92 4.76 -19.85
N PRO A 233 -5.83 6.10 -20.05
CA PRO A 233 -5.39 7.05 -19.02
C PRO A 233 -6.26 7.07 -17.75
N ALA A 234 -7.51 6.58 -17.80
CA ALA A 234 -8.36 6.44 -16.62
C ALA A 234 -7.95 5.27 -15.70
N VAL A 235 -7.06 4.39 -16.15
CA VAL A 235 -6.58 3.21 -15.42
C VAL A 235 -5.13 3.42 -14.94
N THR A 236 -4.84 4.60 -14.40
CA THR A 236 -3.52 4.94 -13.82
C THR A 236 -3.05 3.94 -12.76
N CYS A 237 -3.97 3.24 -12.08
CA CYS A 237 -3.67 2.18 -11.12
C CYS A 237 -2.89 0.99 -11.73
N ALA A 238 -2.83 0.87 -13.06
CA ALA A 238 -1.92 -0.08 -13.72
C ALA A 238 -0.46 0.16 -13.32
N LEU A 239 -0.07 1.43 -13.17
CA LEU A 239 1.28 1.85 -12.78
C LEU A 239 1.63 1.47 -11.33
N HIS A 240 0.67 1.05 -10.51
CA HIS A 240 0.96 0.56 -9.16
C HIS A 240 1.82 -0.71 -9.14
N THR A 241 1.96 -1.36 -10.30
CA THR A 241 2.63 -2.65 -10.44
C THR A 241 4.00 -2.59 -11.08
N ILE A 242 4.47 -1.39 -11.43
CA ILE A 242 5.78 -1.21 -12.03
C ILE A 242 6.88 -1.51 -11.02
N ASP A 243 7.99 -2.03 -11.51
CA ASP A 243 9.24 -2.04 -10.76
C ASP A 243 9.77 -0.60 -10.66
N PRO A 244 9.89 -0.01 -9.44
CA PRO A 244 10.41 1.34 -9.27
C PRO A 244 11.89 1.47 -9.68
N THR A 245 12.62 0.37 -9.85
CA THR A 245 14.01 0.38 -10.31
C THR A 245 14.18 0.41 -11.84
N ASP A 246 13.09 0.24 -12.60
CA ASP A 246 13.11 0.39 -14.07
C ASP A 246 13.38 1.86 -14.44
N GLU A 247 14.30 2.10 -15.38
CA GLU A 247 14.71 3.43 -15.82
C GLU A 247 13.55 4.29 -16.36
N ARG A 248 12.48 3.66 -16.82
CA ARG A 248 11.27 4.34 -17.35
C ARG A 248 10.25 4.65 -16.26
N ALA A 249 10.41 4.11 -15.05
CA ALA A 249 9.41 4.17 -13.99
C ALA A 249 9.04 5.60 -13.63
N LEU A 250 10.04 6.45 -13.36
CA LEU A 250 9.78 7.84 -12.94
C LEU A 250 8.98 8.63 -13.98
N ALA A 251 9.37 8.56 -15.25
CA ALA A 251 8.68 9.25 -16.34
C ALA A 251 7.22 8.74 -16.51
N ALA A 252 7.00 7.43 -16.42
CA ALA A 252 5.67 6.86 -16.49
C ALA A 252 4.79 7.28 -15.31
N LEU A 253 5.34 7.36 -14.10
CA LEU A 253 4.63 7.81 -12.90
C LEU A 253 4.27 9.30 -12.96
N GLU A 254 5.16 10.14 -13.47
CA GLU A 254 4.91 11.58 -13.69
C GLU A 254 3.79 11.79 -14.73
N GLN A 255 3.81 11.03 -15.84
CA GLN A 255 2.73 11.03 -16.81
C GLN A 255 1.42 10.55 -16.18
N GLY A 256 1.46 9.45 -15.42
CA GLY A 256 0.31 8.94 -14.67
C GLY A 256 -0.27 9.97 -13.72
N ALA A 257 0.57 10.72 -13.00
CA ALA A 257 0.14 11.77 -12.09
C ALA A 257 -0.42 13.02 -12.79
N THR A 258 -0.09 13.22 -14.06
CA THR A 258 -0.76 14.25 -14.89
C THR A 258 -2.22 13.88 -15.13
N HIS A 259 -2.52 12.59 -15.29
CA HIS A 259 -3.88 12.08 -15.44
C HIS A 259 -4.60 11.94 -14.10
N ASP A 260 -3.96 11.33 -13.09
CA ASP A 260 -4.48 11.14 -11.73
C ASP A 260 -3.58 11.83 -10.69
N PRO A 261 -3.68 13.15 -10.52
CA PRO A 261 -2.84 13.87 -9.57
C PRO A 261 -3.14 13.49 -8.11
N LEU A 262 -4.30 12.88 -7.83
CA LEU A 262 -4.71 12.58 -6.47
C LEU A 262 -4.23 11.22 -5.98
N ASP A 263 -3.64 10.38 -6.85
CA ASP A 263 -3.21 9.04 -6.48
C ASP A 263 -1.94 9.06 -5.60
N PRO A 264 -2.04 8.75 -4.29
CA PRO A 264 -0.90 8.79 -3.39
C PRO A 264 0.13 7.68 -3.71
N GLN A 265 -0.30 6.57 -4.32
CA GLN A 265 0.57 5.45 -4.63
C GLN A 265 1.56 5.82 -5.75
N LEU A 266 1.15 6.65 -6.72
CA LEU A 266 2.06 7.14 -7.75
C LEU A 266 3.19 7.98 -7.14
N SER A 267 2.87 8.81 -6.14
CA SER A 267 3.86 9.62 -5.41
C SER A 267 4.78 8.72 -4.57
N LEU A 268 4.24 7.69 -3.93
CA LEU A 268 5.06 6.71 -3.19
C LEU A 268 6.05 5.96 -4.11
N LEU A 269 5.59 5.49 -5.27
CA LEU A 269 6.45 4.81 -6.24
C LEU A 269 7.49 5.76 -6.84
N ALA A 270 7.15 7.04 -7.02
CA ALA A 270 8.09 8.04 -7.53
C ALA A 270 9.20 8.34 -6.53
N PHE A 271 8.89 8.33 -5.23
CA PHE A 271 9.90 8.33 -4.18
C PHE A 271 10.84 7.12 -4.35
N GLN A 272 10.31 5.91 -4.48
CA GLN A 272 11.12 4.70 -4.60
C GLN A 272 12.01 4.71 -5.85
N ALA A 273 11.52 5.25 -6.97
CA ALA A 273 12.29 5.38 -8.20
C ALA A 273 13.38 6.47 -8.14
N THR A 274 13.22 7.46 -7.26
CA THR A 274 14.14 8.61 -7.16
C THR A 274 15.17 8.42 -6.04
N TRP A 275 14.80 7.72 -4.96
CA TRP A 275 15.60 7.67 -3.75
C TRP A 275 16.85 6.81 -3.93
N ASN A 276 18.02 7.40 -3.65
CA ASN A 276 19.32 6.74 -3.79
C ASN A 276 19.81 6.00 -2.54
N GLY A 277 18.95 5.85 -1.52
CA GLY A 277 19.31 5.24 -0.23
C GLY A 277 19.85 6.21 0.83
N SER A 278 20.08 7.48 0.48
CA SER A 278 20.62 8.48 1.42
C SER A 278 19.51 9.15 2.23
N ARG A 279 19.71 9.27 3.55
CA ARG A 279 18.81 10.07 4.40
C ARG A 279 18.89 11.55 4.01
N GLY A 280 17.74 12.23 4.04
CA GLY A 280 17.66 13.67 3.78
C GLY A 280 17.68 14.06 2.31
N ASP A 281 17.51 13.12 1.37
CA ASP A 281 17.36 13.44 -0.05
C ASP A 281 16.09 14.27 -0.28
N ALA A 282 16.25 15.59 -0.39
CA ALA A 282 15.15 16.52 -0.50
C ALA A 282 14.29 16.26 -1.75
N ARG A 283 14.89 15.81 -2.86
CA ARG A 283 14.15 15.53 -4.10
C ARG A 283 13.21 14.34 -3.88
N ALA A 284 13.74 13.23 -3.35
CA ALA A 284 12.94 12.05 -3.06
C ALA A 284 11.85 12.36 -2.01
N LEU A 285 12.22 13.06 -0.92
CA LEU A 285 11.31 13.35 0.19
C LEU A 285 10.08 14.17 -0.21
N LYS A 286 10.17 15.05 -1.22
CA LYS A 286 9.00 15.78 -1.78
C LYS A 286 7.87 14.81 -2.19
N HIS A 287 8.20 13.67 -2.80
CA HIS A 287 7.21 12.69 -3.23
C HIS A 287 6.54 11.98 -2.04
N LEU A 288 7.29 11.67 -0.97
CA LEU A 288 6.71 11.11 0.26
C LEU A 288 5.80 12.11 0.97
N ASP A 289 6.23 13.37 1.07
CA ASP A 289 5.42 14.42 1.69
C ASP A 289 4.12 14.63 0.93
N ARG A 290 4.16 14.55 -0.41
CA ARG A 290 2.96 14.54 -1.23
C ARG A 290 2.07 13.31 -0.97
N ALA A 291 2.64 12.11 -0.95
CA ALA A 291 1.88 10.89 -0.69
C ALA A 291 1.14 10.96 0.66
N LEU A 292 1.81 11.47 1.70
CA LEU A 292 1.23 11.68 3.03
C LEU A 292 0.22 12.84 3.08
N ALA A 293 0.40 13.90 2.28
CA ALA A 293 -0.59 14.97 2.17
C ALA A 293 -1.89 14.48 1.52
N LEU A 294 -1.79 13.58 0.54
CA LEU A 294 -2.93 12.98 -0.15
C LEU A 294 -3.61 11.90 0.70
N ALA A 295 -2.81 11.03 1.33
CA ALA A 295 -3.26 9.92 2.16
C ALA A 295 -2.46 9.88 3.48
N PRO A 296 -2.86 10.67 4.50
CA PRO A 296 -2.15 10.76 5.78
C PRO A 296 -2.03 9.46 6.56
N ALA A 297 -2.77 8.42 6.20
CA ALA A 297 -2.75 7.12 6.85
C ALA A 297 -2.16 6.02 5.94
N LEU A 298 -1.35 6.40 4.95
CA LEU A 298 -0.64 5.47 4.06
C LEU A 298 0.58 4.88 4.78
N GLY A 299 0.42 3.69 5.37
CA GLY A 299 1.44 3.05 6.21
C GLY A 299 2.82 2.92 5.57
N LYS A 300 2.89 2.57 4.27
CA LYS A 300 4.18 2.48 3.55
C LYS A 300 4.88 3.82 3.43
N ALA A 301 4.14 4.91 3.23
CA ALA A 301 4.75 6.24 3.18
C ALA A 301 5.33 6.63 4.55
N HIS A 302 4.69 6.23 5.66
CA HIS A 302 5.26 6.39 6.99
C HIS A 302 6.54 5.57 7.19
N LEU A 303 6.56 4.30 6.75
CA LEU A 303 7.77 3.46 6.81
C LEU A 303 8.93 4.13 6.07
N TRP A 304 8.70 4.54 4.83
CA TRP A 304 9.75 5.18 4.04
C TRP A 304 10.15 6.54 4.59
N LYS A 305 9.23 7.29 5.19
CA LYS A 305 9.56 8.57 5.85
C LYS A 305 10.46 8.36 7.06
N SER A 306 10.25 7.32 7.88
CA SER A 306 11.14 7.03 9.02
C SER A 306 12.54 6.54 8.58
N ILE A 307 12.62 5.87 7.43
CA ILE A 307 13.88 5.42 6.82
C ILE A 307 14.64 6.57 6.15
N ALA A 308 13.98 7.38 5.34
CA ALA A 308 14.64 8.32 4.43
C ALA A 308 14.75 9.76 4.97
N ALA A 309 13.92 10.18 5.93
CA ALA A 309 14.05 11.53 6.49
C ALA A 309 15.29 11.66 7.39
N PRO A 310 15.80 12.90 7.59
CA PRO A 310 16.76 13.17 8.66
C PRO A 310 16.20 12.69 10.01
N LEU A 311 17.08 12.14 10.86
CA LEU A 311 16.68 11.68 12.18
C LEU A 311 16.21 12.86 13.03
N GLY A 312 15.04 12.70 13.64
CA GLY A 312 14.45 13.71 14.49
C GLY A 312 13.31 13.15 15.33
N ARG A 313 12.68 14.01 16.12
CA ARG A 313 11.61 13.62 17.04
C ARG A 313 10.46 12.86 16.35
N THR A 314 10.10 13.27 15.13
CA THR A 314 8.99 12.66 14.39
C THR A 314 9.36 11.33 13.72
N THR A 315 10.65 10.97 13.62
CA THR A 315 11.08 9.71 12.99
C THR A 315 10.43 8.50 13.67
N LEU A 316 10.41 8.50 15.00
CA LEU A 316 9.81 7.41 15.77
C LEU A 316 8.28 7.38 15.64
N TRP A 317 7.63 8.54 15.54
CA TRP A 317 6.20 8.62 15.26
C TRP A 317 5.85 8.02 13.89
N HIS A 318 6.63 8.33 12.85
CA HIS A 318 6.44 7.71 11.55
C HIS A 318 6.65 6.19 11.61
N ALA A 319 7.68 5.72 12.32
CA ALA A 319 7.92 4.29 12.47
C ALA A 319 6.77 3.59 13.21
N GLU A 320 6.23 4.19 14.28
CA GLU A 320 5.07 3.63 15.01
C GLU A 320 3.80 3.65 14.15
N LEU A 321 3.54 4.73 13.40
CA LEU A 321 2.39 4.79 12.51
C LEU A 321 2.48 3.72 11.42
N ALA A 322 3.66 3.52 10.83
CA ALA A 322 3.90 2.44 9.88
C ALA A 322 3.57 1.07 10.50
N TYR A 323 4.07 0.83 11.72
CA TYR A 323 3.83 -0.40 12.48
C TYR A 323 2.34 -0.68 12.68
N ARG A 324 1.59 0.32 13.14
CA ARG A 324 0.14 0.17 13.34
C ARG A 324 -0.63 0.01 12.03
N MET A 325 -0.19 0.66 10.97
CA MET A 325 -0.89 0.66 9.67
C MET A 325 -0.59 -0.59 8.84
N LEU A 326 0.51 -1.28 9.13
CA LEU A 326 0.95 -2.48 8.41
C LEU A 326 1.20 -3.64 9.39
N PRO A 327 0.17 -4.09 10.14
CA PRO A 327 0.33 -5.19 11.08
C PRO A 327 0.74 -6.46 10.32
N GLY A 328 1.70 -7.17 10.90
CA GLY A 328 2.32 -8.38 10.37
C GLY A 328 3.43 -8.14 9.35
N ASN A 329 3.77 -6.89 9.01
CA ASN A 329 4.80 -6.60 8.03
C ASN A 329 6.21 -6.67 8.65
N VAL A 330 6.97 -7.71 8.30
CA VAL A 330 8.33 -7.97 8.81
C VAL A 330 9.25 -6.76 8.66
N GLN A 331 9.26 -6.10 7.49
CA GLN A 331 10.14 -4.96 7.23
C GLN A 331 9.86 -3.80 8.20
N VAL A 332 8.58 -3.58 8.51
CA VAL A 332 8.18 -2.51 9.43
C VAL A 332 8.60 -2.83 10.86
N VAL A 333 8.38 -4.08 11.30
CA VAL A 333 8.77 -4.54 12.63
C VAL A 333 10.29 -4.48 12.80
N ASP A 334 11.05 -5.01 11.83
CA ASP A 334 12.52 -5.01 11.85
C ASP A 334 13.09 -3.59 11.87
N HIS A 335 12.52 -2.69 11.06
CA HIS A 335 12.93 -1.29 11.04
C HIS A 335 12.65 -0.60 12.37
N PHE A 336 11.47 -0.82 12.95
CA PHE A 336 11.10 -0.24 14.24
C PHE A 336 12.01 -0.73 15.37
N GLU A 337 12.27 -2.04 15.44
CA GLU A 337 13.20 -2.65 16.40
C GLU A 337 14.60 -2.04 16.27
N SER A 338 15.13 -1.97 15.05
CA SER A 338 16.46 -1.41 14.77
C SER A 338 16.54 0.06 15.16
N LEU A 339 15.52 0.86 14.82
CA LEU A 339 15.48 2.29 15.14
C LEU A 339 15.52 2.54 16.66
N VAL A 340 14.77 1.75 17.45
CA VAL A 340 14.76 1.84 18.92
C VAL A 340 16.09 1.41 19.52
N ALA A 341 16.72 0.36 18.99
CA ALA A 341 17.99 -0.16 19.49
C ALA A 341 19.19 0.74 19.17
N GLU A 342 19.27 1.24 17.93
CA GLU A 342 20.41 2.01 17.42
C GLU A 342 20.38 3.48 17.82
N HIS A 343 19.19 4.01 18.14
CA HIS A 343 19.02 5.42 18.47
C HIS A 343 18.23 5.64 19.78
N PRO A 344 18.79 5.28 20.96
CA PRO A 344 18.12 5.44 22.25
C PRO A 344 17.66 6.89 22.53
N SER A 345 18.38 7.88 22.01
CA SER A 345 18.02 9.30 22.12
C SER A 345 16.66 9.65 21.51
N LEU A 346 16.19 8.88 20.51
CA LEU A 346 14.85 9.06 19.94
C LEU A 346 13.75 8.59 20.87
N THR A 347 14.06 7.71 21.84
CA THR A 347 13.08 7.17 22.80
C THR A 347 13.12 7.85 24.16
N ALA A 348 14.17 8.64 24.45
CA ALA A 348 14.42 9.25 25.76
C ALA A 348 13.31 10.20 26.25
N HIS A 349 12.45 10.67 25.34
CA HIS A 349 11.34 11.58 25.65
C HIS A 349 9.97 10.89 25.70
N LEU A 350 9.90 9.58 25.44
CA LEU A 350 8.66 8.83 25.51
C LEU A 350 8.41 8.30 26.92
N PRO A 351 7.14 8.28 27.39
CA PRO A 351 6.80 7.62 28.64
C PRO A 351 7.21 6.14 28.60
N ALA A 352 7.80 5.64 29.68
CA ALA A 352 8.24 4.24 29.79
C ALA A 352 7.10 3.24 29.54
N GLU A 353 5.88 3.58 29.96
CA GLU A 353 4.67 2.78 29.72
C GLU A 353 4.31 2.66 28.24
N HIS A 354 4.53 3.71 27.45
CA HIS A 354 4.29 3.70 26.00
C HIS A 354 5.28 2.78 25.30
N LEU A 355 6.57 2.88 25.65
CA LEU A 355 7.62 2.00 25.14
C LEU A 355 7.37 0.53 25.53
N LEU A 356 6.95 0.27 26.76
CA LEU A 356 6.62 -1.08 27.22
C LEU A 356 5.43 -1.66 26.44
N THR A 357 4.41 -0.85 26.18
CA THR A 357 3.22 -1.27 25.40
C THR A 357 3.60 -1.59 23.95
N LEU A 358 4.43 -0.76 23.33
CA LEU A 358 4.95 -0.99 21.99
C LEU A 358 5.79 -2.27 21.92
N ARG A 359 6.73 -2.45 22.85
CA ARG A 359 7.57 -3.65 22.92
C ARG A 359 6.77 -4.93 23.15
N LYS A 360 5.74 -4.90 24.01
CA LYS A 360 4.84 -6.05 24.21
C LYS A 360 4.05 -6.40 22.93
N SER A 361 3.60 -5.38 22.20
CA SER A 361 2.88 -5.57 20.93
C SER A 361 3.79 -6.22 19.88
N LEU A 362 5.03 -5.70 19.74
CA LEU A 362 6.05 -6.25 18.84
C LEU A 362 6.38 -7.71 19.17
N LEU A 363 6.55 -8.04 20.45
CA LEU A 363 6.82 -9.41 20.89
C LEU A 363 5.66 -10.36 20.56
N SER A 364 4.42 -9.94 20.82
CA SER A 364 3.23 -10.74 20.47
C SER A 364 3.13 -11.01 18.97
N GLU A 365 3.47 -10.01 18.16
CA GLU A 365 3.34 -10.10 16.70
C GLU A 365 4.49 -10.89 16.07
N ALA A 366 5.73 -10.71 16.54
CA ALA A 366 6.87 -11.53 16.14
C ALA A 366 6.63 -13.03 16.41
N MET A 367 6.01 -13.36 17.54
CA MET A 367 5.61 -14.75 17.86
C MET A 367 4.56 -15.32 16.90
N THR A 368 3.84 -14.46 16.17
CA THR A 368 2.80 -14.86 15.21
C THR A 368 3.34 -14.96 13.78
N ILE A 369 4.30 -14.09 13.40
CA ILE A 369 4.85 -14.03 12.04
C ILE A 369 5.81 -15.20 11.78
N ASP A 370 6.72 -15.51 12.71
CA ASP A 370 7.59 -16.67 12.62
C ASP A 370 7.82 -17.26 14.03
N PRO A 371 7.09 -18.32 14.41
CA PRO A 371 7.22 -18.92 15.74
C PRO A 371 8.58 -19.61 15.94
N THR A 372 9.38 -19.78 14.88
CA THR A 372 10.67 -20.48 14.92
C THR A 372 11.88 -19.56 15.04
N ASP A 373 11.73 -18.25 14.80
CA ASP A 373 12.83 -17.28 14.92
C ASP A 373 13.20 -17.00 16.40
N GLU A 374 14.07 -17.84 16.94
CA GLU A 374 14.50 -17.80 18.35
C GLU A 374 15.41 -16.60 18.64
N ILE A 375 16.25 -16.19 17.66
CA ILE A 375 17.16 -15.06 17.77
C ILE A 375 16.38 -13.74 17.89
N ARG A 376 15.35 -13.57 17.05
CA ARG A 376 14.47 -12.40 17.13
C ARG A 376 13.71 -12.36 18.46
N ARG A 377 13.22 -13.51 18.93
CA ARG A 377 12.54 -13.62 20.23
C ARG A 377 13.46 -13.21 21.39
N GLU A 378 14.71 -13.64 21.39
CA GLU A 378 15.68 -13.25 22.42
C GLU A 378 15.98 -11.75 22.41
N ARG A 379 16.15 -11.14 21.23
CA ARG A 379 16.33 -9.69 21.09
C ARG A 379 15.15 -8.90 21.64
N LEU A 380 13.93 -9.31 21.29
CA LEU A 380 12.71 -8.66 21.78
C LEU A 380 12.50 -8.84 23.28
N ARG A 381 12.81 -10.03 23.84
CA ARG A 381 12.77 -10.26 25.28
C ARG A 381 13.76 -9.36 26.02
N ALA A 382 14.98 -9.23 25.52
CA ALA A 382 15.99 -8.34 26.08
C ALA A 382 15.51 -6.88 26.11
N LEU A 383 14.86 -6.43 25.04
CA LEU A 383 14.24 -5.10 24.98
C LEU A 383 13.08 -4.94 25.98
N THR A 384 12.31 -5.99 26.29
CA THR A 384 11.22 -5.88 27.31
C THR A 384 11.71 -5.95 28.75
N SER A 385 12.92 -6.44 29.02
CA SER A 385 13.51 -6.56 30.36
C SER A 385 14.34 -5.36 30.80
N SER A 386 14.65 -4.44 29.88
CA SER A 386 15.37 -3.18 30.11
C SER A 386 14.41 -1.99 30.14
#